data_AF-A0A2J8R6V8-F1
#
_entry.id   AF-A0A2J8R6V8-F1
#
_cell.length_a   1.000
_cell.length_b   1.000
_cell.length_c   1.000
_cell.angle_alpha   90.00
_cell.angle_beta   90.00
_cell.angle_gamma   90.00
#
_symmetry.space_group_name_H-M   'P 1'
#
loop_
_entity.id
_entity.type
_entity.pdbx_description
1 polymer ?
#
loop_
_entity_poly.entity_id
_entity_poly.type
_entity_poly.pdbx_seq_one_letter_code
_entity_poly.pdbx_strand_id
1 'polypeptide(L)'
;MTPLLTLILVVLTGLPLAQALDCHVCAYNGDNCFNPMRCPAMVAYCMTTRTYYTPTRMKVSKSCVPRCFETVYDGYSKHAST
;
A
#
# COMPACT_ATOMS: atom_id res chain seq x y z
N MET A 1 35.41 27.32 4.83
CA MET A 1 34.12 27.19 5.55
C MET A 1 32.95 27.03 4.58
N THR A 2 32.85 27.89 3.56
CA THR A 2 31.85 27.85 2.47
C THR A 2 31.81 26.59 1.58
N PRO A 3 32.94 25.91 1.23
CA PRO A 3 32.87 24.74 0.36
C PRO A 3 32.29 23.50 1.06
N LEU A 4 32.46 23.38 2.37
CA LEU A 4 31.91 22.28 3.14
C LEU A 4 30.39 22.37 3.24
N LEU A 5 29.89 23.59 3.48
CA LEU A 5 28.46 23.86 3.61
C LEU A 5 27.71 23.62 2.29
N THR A 6 28.33 24.00 1.17
CA THR A 6 27.78 23.71 -0.17
C THR A 6 27.78 22.21 -0.47
N LEU A 7 28.82 21.47 -0.07
CA LEU A 7 28.85 20.01 -0.21
C LEU A 7 27.71 19.32 0.56
N ILE A 8 27.49 19.75 1.81
CA ILE A 8 26.44 19.19 2.69
C ILE A 8 25.05 19.43 2.09
N LEU A 9 24.80 20.64 1.56
CA LEU A 9 23.53 20.98 0.90
C LEU A 9 23.27 20.11 -0.33
N VAL A 10 24.29 19.89 -1.17
CA VAL A 10 24.18 19.03 -2.36
C VAL A 10 23.85 17.59 -1.96
N VAL A 11 24.52 17.05 -0.93
CA VAL A 11 24.24 15.70 -0.42
C VAL A 11 22.80 15.60 0.07
N LEU A 12 22.33 16.53 0.91
CA LEU A 12 20.96 16.51 1.44
C LEU A 12 19.89 16.57 0.35
N THR A 13 20.10 17.33 -0.72
CA THR A 13 19.15 17.40 -1.85
C THR A 13 19.17 16.15 -2.75
N GLY A 14 20.25 15.37 -2.69
CA GLY A 14 20.41 14.15 -3.48
C GLY A 14 19.97 12.87 -2.76
N LEU A 15 19.65 12.93 -1.46
CA LEU A 15 19.16 11.76 -0.74
C LEU A 15 17.76 11.39 -1.23
N PRO A 16 17.54 10.16 -1.73
CA PRO A 16 16.19 9.70 -1.99
C PRO A 16 15.46 9.66 -0.66
N LEU A 17 14.40 10.46 -0.55
CA LEU A 17 13.48 10.42 0.58
C LEU A 17 12.73 9.09 0.50
N ALA A 18 13.34 8.01 0.99
CA ALA A 18 12.73 6.70 1.04
C ALA A 18 11.54 6.78 2.00
N GLN A 19 10.36 7.09 1.46
CA GLN A 19 9.12 7.07 2.21
C GLN A 19 8.83 5.60 2.52
N ALA A 20 9.11 5.25 3.76
CA ALA A 20 8.99 3.89 4.23
C ALA A 20 7.50 3.64 4.51
N LEU A 21 6.79 3.07 3.52
CA LEU A 21 5.34 2.83 3.62
C LEU A 21 5.06 1.68 4.59
N ASP A 22 4.21 1.93 5.58
CA ASP A 22 3.72 0.92 6.52
C ASP A 22 2.27 0.56 6.20
N CYS A 23 2.00 -0.72 5.94
CA CYS A 23 0.67 -1.24 5.63
C CYS A 23 0.31 -2.41 6.55
N HIS A 24 -0.96 -2.78 6.62
CA HIS A 24 -1.32 -4.08 7.18
C HIS A 24 -1.18 -5.17 6.11
N VAL A 25 -0.49 -6.27 6.42
CA VAL A 25 -0.33 -7.41 5.52
C VAL A 25 -0.84 -8.68 6.19
N CYS A 26 -2.08 -9.06 5.86
CA CYS A 26 -2.78 -10.16 6.50
C CYS A 26 -3.98 -10.65 5.66
N ALA A 27 -4.47 -11.84 5.98
CA ALA A 27 -5.75 -12.34 5.46
C ALA A 27 -6.53 -13.00 6.59
N TYR A 28 -7.83 -12.75 6.65
CA TYR A 28 -8.70 -13.31 7.70
C TYR A 28 -10.13 -13.51 7.19
N ASN A 29 -10.78 -14.57 7.66
CA ASN A 29 -12.19 -14.85 7.40
C ASN A 29 -13.05 -14.10 8.43
N GLY A 30 -13.24 -12.80 8.20
CA GLY A 30 -14.05 -11.92 9.04
C GLY A 30 -13.97 -10.48 8.55
N ASP A 31 -14.43 -9.55 9.39
CA ASP A 31 -14.55 -8.13 9.04
C ASP A 31 -13.22 -7.47 8.74
N ASN A 32 -12.20 -7.77 9.55
CA ASN A 32 -10.92 -7.09 9.47
C ASN A 32 -9.77 -7.96 10.01
N CYS A 33 -8.54 -7.57 9.68
CA CYS A 33 -7.31 -8.14 10.23
C CYS A 33 -6.27 -7.03 10.42
N PHE A 34 -5.39 -7.20 11.41
CA PHE A 34 -4.38 -6.23 11.77
C PHE A 34 -3.03 -6.91 11.87
N ASN A 35 -2.10 -6.54 10.99
CA ASN A 35 -0.72 -6.99 11.04
C ASN A 35 0.19 -5.95 10.37
N PRO A 36 0.57 -4.89 11.09
CA PRO A 36 1.37 -3.80 10.53
C PRO A 36 2.74 -4.33 10.10
N MET A 37 3.14 -3.98 8.89
CA MET A 37 4.42 -4.34 8.29
C MET A 37 4.94 -3.19 7.44
N ARG A 38 6.27 -3.07 7.39
CA ARG A 38 6.96 -2.20 6.44
C ARG A 38 6.92 -2.83 5.05
N CYS A 39 6.44 -2.10 4.06
CA CYS A 39 6.45 -2.54 2.66
C CYS A 39 7.84 -2.39 2.02
N PRO A 40 8.15 -3.19 0.98
CA PRO A 40 9.36 -3.02 0.18
C PRO A 40 9.39 -1.64 -0.52
N ALA A 41 10.59 -1.12 -0.80
CA ALA A 41 10.76 0.22 -1.40
C ALA A 41 10.10 0.40 -2.79
N MET A 42 9.80 -0.68 -3.50
CA MET A 42 9.12 -0.65 -4.81
C MET A 42 7.59 -0.48 -4.71
N VAL A 43 7.04 -0.47 -3.49
CA VAL A 43 5.60 -0.38 -3.23
C VAL A 43 5.24 1.05 -2.82
N ALA A 44 4.17 1.57 -3.40
CA ALA A 44 3.65 2.90 -3.08
C ALA A 44 2.23 2.88 -2.46
N TYR A 45 1.55 1.72 -2.43
CA TYR A 45 0.16 1.64 -1.98
C TYR A 45 -0.14 0.43 -1.09
N CYS A 46 -1.08 0.63 -0.17
CA CYS A 46 -1.70 -0.45 0.59
C CYS A 46 -3.01 -0.88 -0.11
N MET A 47 -3.13 -2.16 -0.44
CA MET A 47 -4.37 -2.72 -0.99
C MET A 47 -5.16 -3.43 0.10
N THR A 48 -6.45 -3.16 0.19
CA THR A 48 -7.39 -3.93 1.01
C THR A 48 -8.52 -4.47 0.14
N THR A 49 -8.66 -5.79 0.08
CA THR A 49 -9.73 -6.48 -0.63
C THR A 49 -10.69 -7.10 0.38
N ARG A 50 -11.96 -6.71 0.33
CA ARG A 50 -13.04 -7.34 1.09
C ARG A 50 -13.89 -8.19 0.14
N THR A 51 -13.93 -9.49 0.41
CA THR A 51 -14.73 -10.44 -0.36
C THR A 51 -15.91 -10.89 0.48
N TYR A 52 -17.12 -10.58 0.03
CA TYR A 52 -18.35 -11.04 0.65
C TYR A 52 -18.82 -12.30 -0.06
N TYR A 53 -18.83 -13.43 0.65
CA TYR A 53 -19.35 -14.71 0.12
C TYR A 53 -20.84 -14.83 0.42
N THR A 54 -21.25 -14.42 1.61
CA THR A 54 -22.65 -14.28 2.03
C THR A 54 -22.79 -12.99 2.85
N PRO A 55 -24.01 -12.54 3.20
CA PRO A 55 -24.18 -11.36 4.06
C PRO A 55 -23.47 -11.46 5.42
N THR A 56 -23.22 -12.69 5.90
CA THR A 56 -22.60 -12.96 7.21
C THR A 56 -21.21 -13.56 7.11
N ARG A 57 -20.76 -14.01 5.93
CA ARG A 57 -19.41 -14.54 5.70
C ARG A 57 -18.66 -13.67 4.72
N MET A 58 -17.61 -13.03 5.23
CA MET A 58 -16.65 -12.31 4.42
C MET A 58 -15.22 -12.71 4.75
N LYS A 59 -14.32 -12.33 3.84
CA LYS A 59 -12.88 -12.45 3.99
C LYS A 59 -12.26 -11.11 3.64
N VAL A 60 -11.32 -10.68 4.47
CA VAL A 60 -10.46 -9.53 4.18
C VAL A 60 -9.06 -10.03 3.80
N SER A 61 -8.45 -9.36 2.85
CA SER A 61 -7.03 -9.52 2.52
C SER A 61 -6.41 -8.14 2.38
N LYS A 62 -5.26 -7.93 3.00
CA LYS A 62 -4.50 -6.68 2.98
C LYS A 62 -3.07 -6.97 2.54
N SER A 63 -2.53 -6.15 1.65
CA SER A 63 -1.20 -6.35 1.06
C SER A 63 -0.54 -5.05 0.60
N CYS A 64 0.77 -5.13 0.36
CA CYS A 64 1.59 -4.09 -0.24
C CYS A 64 1.60 -4.26 -1.76
N VAL A 65 1.23 -3.24 -2.54
CA VAL A 65 1.22 -3.32 -4.01
C VAL A 65 1.83 -2.07 -4.68
N PRO A 66 2.53 -2.23 -5.82
CA PRO A 66 3.12 -1.09 -6.55
C PRO A 66 2.04 -0.18 -7.16
N ARG A 67 0.88 -0.73 -7.50
CA ARG A 67 -0.31 -0.01 -7.99
C ARG A 67 -1.56 -0.61 -7.38
N CYS A 68 -2.52 0.22 -7.04
CA CYS A 68 -3.81 -0.19 -6.51
C CYS A 68 -4.92 0.32 -7.44
N PHE A 69 -5.83 -0.57 -7.82
CA PHE A 69 -7.01 -0.23 -8.60
C PHE A 69 -8.25 -0.55 -7.77
N GLU A 70 -9.23 0.33 -7.81
CA GLU A 70 -10.52 0.04 -7.19
C GLU A 70 -11.24 -1.03 -8.01
N THR A 71 -11.81 -2.02 -7.33
CA THR A 71 -12.67 -3.00 -7.98
C THR A 71 -14.08 -2.43 -8.09
N VAL A 72 -14.56 -2.23 -9.30
CA VAL A 72 -15.91 -1.72 -9.58
C VAL A 72 -16.80 -2.89 -9.99
N TYR A 73 -18.08 -2.82 -9.61
CA TYR A 73 -19.12 -3.73 -10.07
C TYR A 73 -20.09 -2.94 -10.94
N ASP A 74 -20.16 -3.29 -12.23
CA ASP A 74 -21.03 -2.63 -13.21
C ASP A 74 -22.45 -3.22 -13.28
N GLY A 75 -22.76 -4.18 -12.40
CA GLY A 75 -24.02 -4.93 -12.41
C GLY A 75 -23.91 -6.31 -13.08
N TYR A 76 -22.88 -6.56 -13.88
CA TYR A 76 -22.65 -7.82 -14.61
C TYR A 76 -21.32 -8.48 -14.23
N SER A 77 -20.27 -7.69 -14.03
CA SER A 77 -18.88 -8.12 -13.83
C SER A 77 -18.17 -7.29 -12.77
N LYS A 78 -17.17 -7.89 -12.12
CA LYS A 78 -16.22 -7.20 -11.25
C LYS A 78 -14.93 -6.98 -12.03
N HIS A 79 -14.47 -5.74 -12.12
CA HIS A 79 -13.24 -5.41 -12.83
C HIS A 79 -12.48 -4.30 -12.12
N ALA A 80 -11.20 -4.16 -12.44
CA ALA A 80 -10.35 -3.08 -11.96
C ALA A 80 -10.65 -1.79 -12.74
N SER A 81 -10.94 -0.71 -12.03
CA SER A 81 -11.00 0.64 -12.60
C SER A 81 -9.58 1.01 -13.02
N THR A 82 -9.30 0.95 -14.33
CA THR A 82 -7.96 1.17 -14.90
C THR A 82 -7.74 2.65 -15.18
#